data_AF-A0A3A8HNI3-F1
#
_entry.id   AF-A0A3A8HNI3-F1
#
_cell.length_a   1.000
_cell.length_b   1.000
_cell.length_c   1.000
_cell.angle_alpha   90.00
_cell.angle_beta   90.00
_cell.angle_gamma   90.00
#
_symmetry.space_group_name_H-M   'P 1'
#
loop_
_entity.id
_entity.type
_entity.pdbx_description
1 polymer ?
#
loop_
_entity_poly.entity_id
_entity_poly.type
_entity_poly.pdbx_seq_one_letter_code
_entity_poly.pdbx_strand_id
1 'polypeptide(L)'
;VPARPAVTPVMAPKVTDAELLAVWEKWKAARSRNDLAAADAAQKELLTLREEVLASDLEPLSMGFVREAGVRRRAGDLKGALALLDVAVALSPGLPAARFARAETYVVEDPLKVSRGLGEWKTALVTLLGDARYRRPALTDLGALVLAAWAATAVAVVAVLFLRRIRYALHDFHHLFPRAVTRWQSGLLGLMLLALPVVLGAGLVPVLLLLFASVALYVGRAERWVAAVLLMGLGVMPLAAGTLTRFTVFAGTPAEDVYLLERGGLSAEGAAARVRARAEARTARFQELGALAWYEARRGLLEEARADFKAASALKSGDARMLTRFGNALLGLGDVDGAVLLYTQASKADPSMAAPHYNLGQVYRRRARLLPDDQLGKELDRSTSAIAQAQALDSSLLRRDPPPEDRPLLNLLLLAPTVPERDWMGLADGTQEGARVEGQVGRWLSPLLPAGPVGWGLTAGLAALVAVFGEASRRMKASRGCERCGNAVCLRCDKDLSVGGAMCGQCVHVYARKSQVPKEFRSRKQGEVDRHQAWTKRVTYALGTLVSGAGHVGTGLPVRGALYAFVFSFAVAALVLHRGLVRTPYGDAPLYLKLVPAGTVLFFVYLLTLRGLRRHQRGEA
;
A
#
# COMPACT_ATOMS: atom_id res chain seq x y z
N VAL A 1 55.23 -39.85 17.06
CA VAL A 1 54.19 -38.79 16.98
C VAL A 1 52.84 -39.49 16.99
N PRO A 2 51.94 -39.22 17.95
CA PRO A 2 50.59 -39.80 17.90
C PRO A 2 49.93 -39.41 16.57
N ALA A 3 49.22 -40.35 15.94
CA ALA A 3 48.47 -40.06 14.72
C ALA A 3 47.53 -38.88 14.99
N ARG A 4 47.60 -37.84 14.15
CA ARG A 4 46.72 -36.68 14.28
C ARG A 4 45.26 -37.17 14.16
N PRO A 5 44.34 -36.68 14.99
CA PRO A 5 42.95 -37.09 14.93
C PRO A 5 42.38 -36.83 13.53
N ALA A 6 41.60 -37.79 13.02
CA ALA A 6 40.98 -37.66 11.71
C ALA A 6 40.10 -36.40 11.67
N VAL A 7 40.27 -35.58 10.63
CA VAL A 7 39.43 -34.38 10.46
C VAL A 7 38.06 -34.83 9.99
N THR A 8 37.04 -34.60 10.82
CA THR A 8 35.64 -34.81 10.43
C THR A 8 35.36 -34.06 9.12
N PRO A 9 34.77 -34.66 8.09
CA PRO A 9 34.40 -33.93 6.87
C PRO A 9 33.36 -32.84 7.18
N VAL A 10 33.29 -31.80 6.34
CA VAL A 10 32.21 -30.80 6.48
C VAL A 10 30.89 -31.52 6.22
N MET A 11 29.95 -31.40 7.16
CA MET A 11 28.67 -32.08 7.04
C MET A 11 27.71 -31.21 6.23
N ALA A 12 27.13 -31.80 5.19
CA ALA A 12 26.00 -31.20 4.50
C ALA A 12 24.80 -31.08 5.46
N PRO A 13 24.04 -29.98 5.42
CA PRO A 13 22.77 -29.89 6.13
C PRO A 13 21.85 -31.02 5.65
N LYS A 14 21.23 -31.77 6.55
CA LYS A 14 20.26 -32.82 6.18
C LYS A 14 18.80 -32.43 6.42
N VAL A 15 18.58 -31.21 6.91
CA VAL A 15 17.27 -30.77 7.36
C VAL A 15 16.40 -30.41 6.17
N THR A 16 15.25 -31.09 6.09
CA THR A 16 14.24 -30.86 5.05
C THR A 16 13.02 -30.13 5.63
N ASP A 17 12.21 -29.55 4.74
CA ASP A 17 10.94 -28.94 5.13
C ASP A 17 9.98 -30.00 5.76
N ALA A 18 10.10 -31.26 5.37
CA ALA A 18 9.36 -32.38 5.97
C ALA A 18 9.77 -32.67 7.43
N GLU A 19 11.06 -32.54 7.77
CA GLU A 19 11.53 -32.69 9.16
C GLU A 19 11.02 -31.57 10.06
N LEU A 20 11.08 -30.32 9.57
CA LEU A 20 10.49 -29.17 10.27
C LEU A 20 8.99 -29.38 10.54
N LEU A 21 8.25 -29.87 9.55
CA LEU A 21 6.83 -30.20 9.70
C LEU A 21 6.60 -31.37 10.66
N ALA A 22 7.47 -32.40 10.65
CA ALA A 22 7.37 -33.51 11.58
C ALA A 22 7.52 -33.07 13.04
N VAL A 23 8.48 -32.17 13.33
CA VAL A 23 8.63 -31.60 14.68
C VAL A 23 7.42 -30.74 15.06
N TRP A 24 6.86 -29.99 14.12
CA TRP A 24 5.62 -29.26 14.34
C TRP A 24 4.43 -30.19 14.67
N GLU A 25 4.30 -31.33 13.98
CA GLU A 25 3.29 -32.34 14.31
C GLU A 25 3.51 -32.96 15.69
N LYS A 26 4.77 -33.25 16.07
CA LYS A 26 5.13 -33.69 17.43
C LYS A 26 4.68 -32.67 18.47
N TRP A 27 4.93 -31.37 18.22
CA TRP A 27 4.50 -30.30 19.11
C TRP A 27 2.98 -30.25 19.27
N LYS A 28 2.22 -30.30 18.16
CA LYS A 28 0.75 -30.32 18.20
C LYS A 28 0.22 -31.54 18.96
N ALA A 29 0.83 -32.71 18.77
CA ALA A 29 0.43 -33.93 19.45
C ALA A 29 0.76 -33.93 20.95
N ALA A 30 1.92 -33.38 21.34
CA ALA A 30 2.25 -33.15 22.74
C ALA A 30 1.24 -32.19 23.39
N ARG A 31 0.89 -31.12 22.66
CA ARG A 31 -0.08 -30.14 23.13
C ARG A 31 -1.48 -30.72 23.31
N SER A 32 -1.97 -31.54 22.37
CA SER A 32 -3.30 -32.16 22.48
C SER A 32 -3.41 -33.12 23.66
N ARG A 33 -2.31 -33.74 24.08
CA ARG A 33 -2.21 -34.57 25.29
C ARG A 33 -1.90 -33.77 26.57
N ASN A 34 -1.76 -32.44 26.46
CA ASN A 34 -1.34 -31.55 27.54
C ASN A 34 0.04 -31.88 28.15
N ASP A 35 0.94 -32.48 27.37
CA ASP A 35 2.31 -32.79 27.75
C ASP A 35 3.22 -31.58 27.50
N LEU A 36 3.46 -30.81 28.57
CA LEU A 36 4.24 -29.57 28.50
C LEU A 36 5.73 -29.82 28.23
N ALA A 37 6.30 -30.88 28.80
CA ALA A 37 7.72 -31.18 28.65
C ALA A 37 8.05 -31.58 27.21
N ALA A 38 7.22 -32.44 26.60
CA ALA A 38 7.39 -32.80 25.19
C ALA A 38 7.11 -31.62 24.25
N ALA A 39 6.17 -30.73 24.60
CA ALA A 39 5.93 -29.52 23.82
C ALA A 39 7.13 -28.56 23.86
N ASP A 40 7.71 -28.32 25.04
CA ASP A 40 8.89 -27.45 25.19
C ASP A 40 10.12 -28.06 24.49
N ALA A 41 10.29 -29.38 24.56
CA ALA A 41 11.35 -30.08 23.83
C ALA A 41 11.20 -29.88 22.30
N ALA A 42 9.99 -30.05 21.76
CA ALA A 42 9.73 -29.84 20.34
C ALA A 42 9.92 -28.37 19.91
N GLN A 43 9.62 -27.39 20.78
CA GLN A 43 9.90 -25.97 20.50
C GLN A 43 11.40 -25.70 20.39
N LYS A 44 12.21 -26.24 21.31
CA LYS A 44 13.67 -26.12 21.26
C LYS A 44 14.23 -26.78 20.01
N GLU A 45 13.73 -27.98 19.67
CA GLU A 45 14.11 -28.69 18.44
C GLU A 45 13.81 -27.85 17.19
N LEU A 46 12.64 -27.18 17.10
CA LEU A 46 12.32 -26.27 15.99
C LEU A 46 13.28 -25.08 15.88
N LEU A 47 13.68 -24.48 17.01
CA LEU A 47 14.64 -23.37 17.02
C LEU A 47 16.02 -23.83 16.52
N THR A 48 16.48 -24.99 16.97
CA THR A 48 17.73 -25.59 16.49
C THR A 48 17.67 -25.88 14.99
N LEU A 49 16.60 -26.52 14.50
CA LEU A 49 16.45 -26.83 13.07
C LEU A 49 16.39 -25.56 12.20
N ARG A 50 15.75 -24.48 12.69
CA ARG A 50 15.76 -23.19 12.00
C ARG A 50 17.18 -22.65 11.79
N GLU A 51 18.01 -22.72 12.84
CA GLU A 51 19.41 -22.29 12.77
C GLU A 51 20.23 -23.17 11.83
N GLU A 52 20.02 -24.49 11.88
CA GLU A 52 20.71 -25.46 11.02
C GLU A 52 20.41 -25.24 9.53
N VAL A 53 19.18 -24.85 9.17
CA VAL A 53 18.79 -24.51 7.79
C VAL A 53 19.13 -23.07 7.44
N LEU A 54 19.64 -22.24 8.37
CA LEU A 54 19.78 -20.79 8.20
C LEU A 54 18.49 -20.12 7.66
N ALA A 55 17.33 -20.55 8.18
CA ALA A 55 16.07 -19.94 7.83
C ALA A 55 15.88 -18.63 8.61
N SER A 56 15.68 -17.52 7.89
CA SER A 56 15.44 -16.21 8.53
C SER A 56 14.15 -16.24 9.35
N ASP A 57 13.09 -16.84 8.81
CA ASP A 57 11.78 -16.91 9.45
C ASP A 57 11.05 -18.22 9.11
N LEU A 58 10.38 -18.82 10.10
CA LEU A 58 9.41 -19.92 9.94
C LEU A 58 7.97 -19.43 10.15
N GLU A 59 7.54 -18.47 9.33
CA GLU A 59 6.30 -17.70 9.55
C GLU A 59 5.02 -18.54 9.69
N PRO A 60 4.79 -19.60 8.89
CA PRO A 60 3.63 -20.46 9.08
C PRO A 60 3.55 -21.08 10.48
N LEU A 61 4.69 -21.53 11.03
CA LEU A 61 4.77 -22.14 12.35
C LEU A 61 4.60 -21.08 13.44
N SER A 62 5.27 -19.93 13.30
CA SER A 62 5.14 -18.78 14.20
C SER A 62 3.70 -18.30 14.30
N MET A 63 2.95 -18.25 13.18
CA MET A 63 1.53 -17.92 13.20
C MET A 63 0.68 -18.98 13.92
N GLY A 64 1.08 -20.26 13.88
CA GLY A 64 0.48 -21.31 14.71
C GLY A 64 0.63 -21.00 16.20
N PHE A 65 1.83 -20.64 16.65
CA PHE A 65 2.09 -20.21 18.03
C PHE A 65 1.31 -18.95 18.42
N VAL A 66 1.23 -17.95 17.54
CA VAL A 66 0.42 -16.73 17.77
C VAL A 66 -1.06 -17.06 17.98
N ARG A 67 -1.61 -18.00 17.20
CA ARG A 67 -3.01 -18.43 17.34
C ARG A 67 -3.26 -19.14 18.68
N GLU A 68 -2.37 -20.05 19.08
CA GLU A 68 -2.46 -20.75 20.36
C GLU A 68 -2.28 -19.78 21.54
N ALA A 69 -1.36 -18.83 21.45
CA ALA A 69 -1.21 -17.77 22.43
C ALA A 69 -2.51 -16.96 22.59
N GLY A 70 -3.20 -16.67 21.49
CA GLY A 70 -4.51 -16.03 21.51
C GLY A 70 -5.60 -16.86 22.23
N VAL A 71 -5.55 -18.20 22.11
CA VAL A 71 -6.44 -19.10 22.88
C VAL A 71 -6.14 -19.01 24.38
N ARG A 72 -4.86 -19.09 24.77
CA ARG A 72 -4.44 -18.99 26.18
C ARG A 72 -4.76 -17.64 26.80
N ARG A 73 -4.54 -16.55 26.05
CA ARG A 73 -4.90 -15.19 26.46
C ARG A 73 -6.39 -15.08 26.78
N ARG A 74 -7.27 -15.63 25.94
CA ARG A 74 -8.72 -15.65 26.19
C ARG A 74 -9.12 -16.53 27.39
N ALA A 75 -8.33 -17.56 27.69
CA ALA A 75 -8.51 -18.39 28.88
C ALA A 75 -7.91 -17.78 30.17
N GLY A 76 -7.29 -16.60 30.10
CA GLY A 76 -6.66 -15.93 31.24
C GLY A 76 -5.21 -16.35 31.54
N ASP A 77 -4.64 -17.30 30.79
CA ASP A 77 -3.24 -17.71 30.92
C ASP A 77 -2.31 -16.75 30.14
N LEU A 78 -2.06 -15.58 30.73
CA LEU A 78 -1.21 -14.55 30.11
C LEU A 78 0.27 -14.96 30.05
N LYS A 79 0.78 -15.63 31.09
CA LYS A 79 2.19 -16.08 31.13
C LYS A 79 2.48 -17.13 30.07
N GLY A 80 1.61 -18.13 29.92
CA GLY A 80 1.73 -19.14 28.87
C GLY A 80 1.52 -18.56 27.48
N ALA A 81 0.63 -17.56 27.32
CA ALA A 81 0.49 -16.84 26.06
C ALA A 81 1.78 -16.09 25.67
N LEU A 82 2.42 -15.39 26.62
CA LEU A 82 3.68 -14.69 26.37
C LEU A 82 4.82 -15.65 26.03
N ALA A 83 4.95 -16.78 26.72
CA ALA A 83 5.95 -17.79 26.41
C ALA A 83 5.85 -18.31 24.97
N LEU A 84 4.62 -18.57 24.48
CA LEU A 84 4.40 -18.98 23.08
C LEU A 84 4.71 -17.84 22.09
N LEU A 85 4.43 -16.60 22.45
CA LEU A 85 4.75 -15.43 21.62
C LEU A 85 6.26 -15.18 21.55
N ASP A 86 7.00 -15.46 22.61
CA ASP A 86 8.47 -15.40 22.60
C ASP A 86 9.06 -16.43 21.65
N VAL A 87 8.52 -17.66 21.64
CA VAL A 87 8.90 -18.68 20.65
C VAL A 87 8.54 -18.23 19.23
N ALA A 88 7.34 -17.65 19.02
CA ALA A 88 6.94 -17.14 17.72
C ALA A 88 7.85 -16.03 17.20
N VAL A 89 8.25 -15.08 18.07
CA VAL A 89 9.18 -14.00 17.71
C VAL A 89 10.59 -14.54 17.51
N ALA A 90 11.01 -15.55 18.27
CA ALA A 90 12.30 -16.20 18.08
C ALA A 90 12.36 -16.92 16.73
N LEU A 91 11.32 -17.67 16.36
CA LEU A 91 11.22 -18.39 15.08
C LEU A 91 11.05 -17.47 13.87
N SER A 92 10.37 -16.34 14.04
CA SER A 92 10.17 -15.34 12.99
C SER A 92 10.30 -13.91 13.51
N PRO A 93 11.54 -13.41 13.68
CA PRO A 93 11.78 -12.04 14.12
C PRO A 93 11.19 -11.00 13.15
N GLY A 94 11.06 -11.35 11.87
CA GLY A 94 10.49 -10.49 10.83
C GLY A 94 8.97 -10.45 10.79
N LEU A 95 8.26 -11.24 11.61
CA LEU A 95 6.79 -11.37 11.56
C LEU A 95 6.10 -10.29 12.43
N PRO A 96 5.43 -9.28 11.84
CA PRO A 96 4.81 -8.19 12.62
C PRO A 96 3.66 -8.69 13.51
N ALA A 97 2.89 -9.67 13.04
CA ALA A 97 1.74 -10.22 13.76
C ALA A 97 2.11 -10.80 15.14
N ALA A 98 3.25 -11.49 15.24
CA ALA A 98 3.73 -12.03 16.51
C ALA A 98 4.06 -10.90 17.52
N ARG A 99 4.71 -9.83 17.03
CA ARG A 99 5.07 -8.67 17.85
C ARG A 99 3.85 -7.86 18.28
N PHE A 100 2.86 -7.65 17.41
CA PHE A 100 1.60 -7.01 17.79
C PHE A 100 0.85 -7.83 18.84
N ALA A 101 0.73 -9.14 18.66
CA ALA A 101 0.10 -10.02 19.65
C ALA A 101 0.82 -9.97 21.01
N ARG A 102 2.16 -9.89 21.01
CA ARG A 102 2.98 -9.73 22.22
C ARG A 102 2.77 -8.37 22.88
N ALA A 103 2.78 -7.28 22.09
CA ALA A 103 2.50 -5.94 22.57
C ALA A 103 1.12 -5.84 23.25
N GLU A 104 0.08 -6.37 22.61
CA GLU A 104 -1.27 -6.40 23.18
C GLU A 104 -1.32 -7.19 24.49
N THR A 105 -0.64 -8.33 24.55
CA THR A 105 -0.64 -9.19 25.74
C THR A 105 0.09 -8.53 26.91
N TYR A 106 1.20 -7.80 26.67
CA TYR A 106 1.86 -7.00 27.70
C TYR A 106 0.98 -5.89 28.27
N VAL A 107 0.20 -5.21 27.42
CA VAL A 107 -0.72 -4.16 27.87
C VAL A 107 -1.85 -4.73 28.74
N VAL A 108 -2.29 -5.96 28.45
CA VAL A 108 -3.31 -6.66 29.26
C VAL A 108 -2.72 -7.19 30.58
N GLU A 109 -1.47 -7.66 30.59
CA GLU A 109 -0.81 -8.18 31.79
C GLU A 109 -0.52 -7.08 32.82
N ASP A 110 0.01 -5.93 32.39
CA ASP A 110 0.35 -4.81 33.28
C ASP A 110 -0.01 -3.46 32.61
N PRO A 111 -1.26 -2.97 32.81
CA PRO A 111 -1.72 -1.71 32.22
C PRO A 111 -0.91 -0.47 32.61
N LEU A 112 -0.16 -0.53 33.73
CA LEU A 112 0.66 0.58 34.22
C LEU A 112 2.04 0.64 33.54
N LYS A 113 2.50 -0.46 32.92
CA LYS A 113 3.81 -0.55 32.24
C LYS A 113 3.71 -0.58 30.72
N VAL A 114 3.03 0.44 30.17
CA VAL A 114 2.80 0.60 28.72
C VAL A 114 4.11 0.66 27.90
N SER A 115 5.24 1.04 28.50
CA SER A 115 6.54 1.18 27.81
C SER A 115 7.01 -0.11 27.13
N ARG A 116 6.79 -1.27 27.73
CA ARG A 116 7.15 -2.58 27.15
C ARG A 116 6.30 -2.88 25.91
N GLY A 117 4.98 -2.71 26.03
CA GLY A 117 4.05 -2.86 24.92
C GLY A 117 4.34 -1.88 23.78
N LEU A 118 4.68 -0.63 24.09
CA LEU A 118 5.01 0.40 23.11
C LEU A 118 6.33 0.07 22.36
N GLY A 119 7.33 -0.48 23.05
CA GLY A 119 8.58 -0.93 22.43
C GLY A 119 8.35 -2.03 21.40
N GLU A 120 7.56 -3.04 21.75
CA GLU A 120 7.16 -4.11 20.82
C GLU A 120 6.34 -3.58 19.65
N TRP A 121 5.40 -2.68 19.93
CA TRP A 121 4.56 -2.04 18.92
C TRP A 121 5.39 -1.22 17.92
N LYS A 122 6.36 -0.43 18.39
CA LYS A 122 7.31 0.30 17.53
C LYS A 122 8.10 -0.66 16.66
N THR A 123 8.59 -1.75 17.24
CA THR A 123 9.42 -2.71 16.51
C THR A 123 8.59 -3.49 15.48
N ALA A 124 7.32 -3.78 15.78
CA ALA A 124 6.36 -4.34 14.84
C ALA A 124 6.11 -3.42 13.64
N LEU A 125 5.95 -2.11 13.90
CA LEU A 125 5.75 -1.11 12.85
C LEU A 125 7.00 -0.97 11.97
N VAL A 126 8.20 -0.97 12.57
CA VAL A 126 9.47 -0.96 11.81
C VAL A 126 9.58 -2.20 10.92
N THR A 127 9.25 -3.39 11.42
CA THR A 127 9.25 -4.61 10.57
C THR A 127 8.23 -4.54 9.44
N LEU A 128 7.05 -3.99 9.71
CA LEU A 128 5.99 -3.83 8.70
C LEU A 128 6.43 -2.88 7.58
N LEU A 129 7.09 -1.77 7.92
CA LEU A 129 7.59 -0.80 6.93
C LEU A 129 8.89 -1.26 6.24
N GLY A 130 9.65 -2.15 6.88
CA GLY A 130 10.90 -2.70 6.36
C GLY A 130 10.70 -3.84 5.35
N ASP A 131 9.63 -4.62 5.48
CA ASP A 131 9.36 -5.78 4.61
C ASP A 131 8.47 -5.39 3.42
N ALA A 132 8.95 -5.67 2.20
CA ALA A 132 8.29 -5.38 0.94
C ALA A 132 6.87 -5.97 0.85
N ARG A 133 6.63 -7.15 1.45
CA ARG A 133 5.31 -7.83 1.44
C ARG A 133 4.23 -7.08 2.21
N TYR A 134 4.60 -6.23 3.15
CA TYR A 134 3.65 -5.43 3.92
C TYR A 134 3.65 -3.97 3.47
N ARG A 135 4.83 -3.39 3.22
CA ARG A 135 4.96 -2.00 2.77
C ARG A 135 4.22 -1.74 1.46
N ARG A 136 4.36 -2.63 0.47
CA ARG A 136 3.79 -2.41 -0.86
C ARG A 136 2.25 -2.46 -0.89
N PRO A 137 1.58 -3.50 -0.32
CA PRO A 137 0.13 -3.48 -0.15
C PRO A 137 -0.38 -2.25 0.61
N ALA A 138 0.31 -1.82 1.67
CA ALA A 138 -0.06 -0.61 2.40
C ALA A 138 -0.02 0.66 1.54
N LEU A 139 0.97 0.78 0.64
CA LEU A 139 1.04 1.87 -0.33
C LEU A 139 -0.09 1.78 -1.38
N THR A 140 -0.42 0.58 -1.85
CA THR A 140 -1.55 0.37 -2.78
C THR A 140 -2.86 0.80 -2.13
N ASP A 141 -3.10 0.36 -0.90
CA ASP A 141 -4.31 0.69 -0.13
C ASP A 141 -4.40 2.20 0.09
N LEU A 142 -3.32 2.85 0.53
CA LEU A 142 -3.28 4.30 0.72
C LEU A 142 -3.57 5.06 -0.58
N GLY A 143 -2.94 4.66 -1.68
CA GLY A 143 -3.18 5.27 -2.99
C GLY A 143 -4.63 5.07 -3.45
N ALA A 144 -5.20 3.89 -3.25
CA ALA A 144 -6.60 3.63 -3.58
C ALA A 144 -7.57 4.46 -2.73
N LEU A 145 -7.27 4.67 -1.44
CA LEU A 145 -8.04 5.57 -0.58
C LEU A 145 -8.04 7.01 -1.10
N VAL A 146 -6.88 7.52 -1.54
CA VAL A 146 -6.77 8.86 -2.14
C VAL A 146 -7.60 8.96 -3.42
N LEU A 147 -7.50 7.97 -4.32
CA LEU A 147 -8.25 7.96 -5.57
C LEU A 147 -9.78 7.87 -5.33
N ALA A 148 -10.21 7.01 -4.40
CA ALA A 148 -11.62 6.89 -4.01
C ALA A 148 -12.15 8.20 -3.38
N ALA A 149 -11.38 8.82 -2.50
CA ALA A 149 -11.72 10.10 -1.88
C ALA A 149 -11.85 11.23 -2.92
N TRP A 150 -10.95 11.27 -3.90
CA TRP A 150 -11.00 12.22 -5.00
C TRP A 150 -12.27 12.04 -5.84
N ALA A 151 -12.58 10.79 -6.22
CA ALA A 151 -13.78 10.49 -7.00
C ALA A 151 -15.07 10.85 -6.25
N ALA A 152 -15.18 10.48 -4.97
CA ALA A 152 -16.32 10.85 -4.14
C ALA A 152 -16.47 12.37 -3.98
N THR A 153 -15.35 13.09 -3.85
CA THR A 153 -15.35 14.57 -3.77
C THR A 153 -15.80 15.20 -5.08
N ALA A 154 -15.33 14.69 -6.22
CA ALA A 154 -15.76 15.15 -7.53
C ALA A 154 -17.29 14.98 -7.72
N VAL A 155 -17.82 13.81 -7.36
CA VAL A 155 -19.26 13.53 -7.38
C VAL A 155 -20.02 14.51 -6.48
N ALA A 156 -19.60 14.66 -5.22
CA ALA A 156 -20.29 15.52 -4.26
C ALA A 156 -20.29 17.00 -4.70
N VAL A 157 -19.16 17.52 -5.14
CA VAL A 157 -19.02 18.93 -5.57
C VAL A 157 -19.86 19.18 -6.82
N VAL A 158 -19.73 18.35 -7.86
CA VAL A 158 -20.50 18.51 -9.10
C VAL A 158 -21.99 18.38 -8.84
N ALA A 159 -22.41 17.41 -8.03
CA ALA A 159 -23.82 17.23 -7.67
C ALA A 159 -24.38 18.45 -6.94
N VAL A 160 -23.66 19.01 -5.96
CA VAL A 160 -24.11 20.21 -5.23
C VAL A 160 -24.21 21.41 -6.18
N LEU A 161 -23.21 21.64 -7.04
CA LEU A 161 -23.23 22.74 -8.00
C LEU A 161 -24.38 22.60 -9.00
N PHE A 162 -24.59 21.37 -9.51
CA PHE A 162 -25.69 21.03 -10.42
C PHE A 162 -27.05 21.31 -9.76
N LEU A 163 -27.33 20.68 -8.61
CA LEU A 163 -28.62 20.83 -7.91
C LEU A 163 -28.91 22.30 -7.54
N ARG A 164 -27.88 23.07 -7.20
CA ARG A 164 -28.02 24.49 -6.85
C ARG A 164 -28.31 25.40 -8.06
N ARG A 165 -27.92 25.01 -9.28
CA ARG A 165 -27.96 25.87 -10.48
C ARG A 165 -28.84 25.35 -11.62
N ILE A 166 -29.25 24.09 -11.60
CA ILE A 166 -30.04 23.46 -12.67
C ILE A 166 -31.33 24.22 -13.00
N ARG A 167 -31.99 24.82 -12.00
CA ARG A 167 -33.22 25.60 -12.22
C ARG A 167 -33.04 26.77 -13.21
N TYR A 168 -31.86 27.39 -13.23
CA TYR A 168 -31.56 28.50 -14.15
C TYR A 168 -31.21 27.99 -15.54
N ALA A 169 -30.48 26.88 -15.61
CA ALA A 169 -30.20 26.19 -16.86
C ALA A 169 -31.50 25.73 -17.55
N LEU A 170 -32.43 25.11 -16.82
CA LEU A 170 -33.74 24.72 -17.37
C LEU A 170 -34.61 25.92 -17.76
N HIS A 171 -34.52 27.03 -17.02
CA HIS A 171 -35.20 28.27 -17.38
C HIS A 171 -34.70 28.82 -18.73
N ASP A 172 -33.39 28.84 -18.95
CA ASP A 172 -32.81 29.32 -20.21
C ASP A 172 -33.00 28.31 -21.36
N PHE A 173 -32.98 27.01 -21.06
CA PHE A 173 -33.30 25.94 -22.00
C PHE A 173 -34.73 26.06 -22.56
N HIS A 174 -35.70 26.43 -21.71
CA HIS A 174 -37.08 26.66 -22.13
C HIS A 174 -37.20 27.73 -23.23
N HIS A 175 -36.32 28.74 -23.24
CA HIS A 175 -36.32 29.77 -24.28
C HIS A 175 -35.84 29.29 -25.65
N LEU A 176 -35.36 28.06 -25.78
CA LEU A 176 -35.05 27.44 -27.07
C LEU A 176 -36.30 26.89 -27.77
N PHE A 177 -37.42 26.76 -27.05
CA PHE A 177 -38.66 26.19 -27.58
C PHE A 177 -39.67 27.26 -27.97
N PRO A 178 -40.56 26.96 -28.95
CA PRO A 178 -41.69 27.82 -29.29
C PRO A 178 -42.63 28.04 -28.10
N ARG A 179 -43.41 29.12 -28.13
CA ARG A 179 -44.35 29.51 -27.05
C ARG A 179 -45.42 28.44 -26.72
N ALA A 180 -45.68 27.49 -27.62
CA ALA A 180 -46.64 26.42 -27.42
C ALA A 180 -46.18 25.36 -26.39
N VAL A 181 -44.87 25.27 -26.12
CA VAL A 181 -44.32 24.28 -25.18
C VAL A 181 -44.39 24.84 -23.76
N THR A 182 -44.91 24.06 -22.81
CA THR A 182 -44.94 24.47 -21.40
C THR A 182 -43.56 24.34 -20.73
N ARG A 183 -43.34 25.10 -19.64
CA ARG A 183 -42.09 25.00 -18.84
C ARG A 183 -41.85 23.60 -18.29
N TRP A 184 -42.91 22.88 -17.92
CA TRP A 184 -42.81 21.51 -17.42
C TRP A 184 -42.35 20.54 -18.52
N GLN A 185 -42.93 20.61 -19.73
CA GLN A 185 -42.55 19.73 -20.85
C GLN A 185 -41.08 19.92 -21.26
N SER A 186 -40.65 21.17 -21.44
CA SER A 186 -39.25 21.48 -21.77
C SER A 186 -38.29 21.15 -20.64
N GLY A 187 -38.70 21.33 -19.38
CA GLY A 187 -37.94 20.90 -18.21
C GLY A 187 -37.76 19.39 -18.14
N LEU A 188 -38.82 18.62 -18.36
CA LEU A 188 -38.80 17.16 -18.40
C LEU A 188 -37.86 16.66 -19.51
N LEU A 189 -37.97 17.21 -20.72
CA LEU A 189 -37.07 16.88 -21.83
C LEU A 189 -35.61 17.18 -21.47
N GLY A 190 -35.32 18.34 -20.87
CA GLY A 190 -33.98 18.69 -20.40
C GLY A 190 -33.43 17.68 -19.39
N LEU A 191 -34.25 17.24 -18.43
CA LEU A 191 -33.87 16.21 -17.47
C LEU A 191 -33.65 14.84 -18.10
N MET A 192 -34.48 14.45 -19.09
CA MET A 192 -34.29 13.20 -19.84
C MET A 192 -32.97 13.21 -20.62
N LEU A 193 -32.62 14.33 -21.26
CA LEU A 193 -31.33 14.49 -21.94
C LEU A 193 -30.15 14.38 -20.97
N LEU A 194 -30.26 14.95 -19.78
CA LEU A 194 -29.22 14.87 -18.74
C LEU A 194 -29.09 13.46 -18.13
N ALA A 195 -30.19 12.69 -18.09
CA ALA A 195 -30.19 11.31 -17.61
C ALA A 195 -29.69 10.30 -18.66
N LEU A 196 -29.69 10.67 -19.95
CA LEU A 196 -29.35 9.77 -21.05
C LEU A 196 -27.98 9.05 -20.87
N PRO A 197 -26.89 9.71 -20.45
CA PRO A 197 -25.61 9.00 -20.26
C PRO A 197 -25.64 7.97 -19.14
N VAL A 198 -26.49 8.17 -18.12
CA VAL A 198 -26.67 7.18 -17.03
C VAL A 198 -27.39 5.94 -17.59
N VAL A 199 -28.45 6.15 -18.37
CA VAL A 199 -29.23 5.06 -19.00
C VAL A 199 -28.40 4.25 -19.99
N LEU A 200 -27.55 4.93 -20.76
CA LEU A 200 -26.66 4.29 -21.74
C LEU A 200 -25.39 3.68 -21.11
N GLY A 201 -25.22 3.76 -19.79
CA GLY A 201 -24.03 3.22 -19.13
C GLY A 201 -22.73 3.92 -19.55
N ALA A 202 -22.79 5.22 -19.86
CA ALA A 202 -21.66 6.01 -20.36
C ALA A 202 -20.50 6.17 -19.36
N GLY A 203 -20.65 5.70 -18.11
CA GLY A 203 -19.66 5.80 -17.04
C GLY A 203 -19.78 7.08 -16.22
N LEU A 204 -18.98 7.14 -15.15
CA LEU A 204 -19.02 8.23 -14.18
C LEU A 204 -18.60 9.59 -14.79
N VAL A 205 -17.53 9.61 -15.58
CA VAL A 205 -16.92 10.86 -16.05
C VAL A 205 -17.80 11.59 -17.06
N PRO A 206 -18.37 10.95 -18.10
CA PRO A 206 -19.28 11.62 -19.02
C PRO A 206 -20.53 12.16 -18.33
N VAL A 207 -21.07 11.45 -17.33
CA VAL A 207 -22.19 11.93 -16.52
C VAL A 207 -21.80 13.21 -15.78
N LEU A 208 -20.70 13.20 -15.03
CA LEU A 208 -20.28 14.38 -14.27
C LEU A 208 -19.89 15.56 -15.17
N LEU A 209 -19.25 15.30 -16.32
CA LEU A 209 -18.94 16.32 -17.32
C LEU A 209 -20.21 16.97 -17.88
N LEU A 210 -21.23 16.17 -18.22
CA LEU A 210 -22.50 16.69 -18.73
C LEU A 210 -23.23 17.52 -17.66
N LEU A 211 -23.30 17.01 -16.42
CA LEU A 211 -23.89 17.74 -15.30
C LEU A 211 -23.15 19.07 -15.09
N PHE A 212 -21.83 19.07 -15.09
CA PHE A 212 -21.03 20.29 -14.95
C PHE A 212 -21.23 21.26 -16.13
N ALA A 213 -21.16 20.76 -17.37
CA ALA A 213 -21.35 21.56 -18.58
C ALA A 213 -22.72 22.25 -18.61
N SER A 214 -23.77 21.56 -18.17
CA SER A 214 -25.13 22.11 -18.12
C SER A 214 -25.26 23.32 -17.19
N VAL A 215 -24.41 23.40 -16.16
CA VAL A 215 -24.45 24.49 -15.18
C VAL A 215 -23.23 25.43 -15.21
N ALA A 216 -22.24 25.17 -16.05
CA ALA A 216 -20.96 25.89 -16.10
C ALA A 216 -21.13 27.41 -16.29
N LEU A 217 -22.18 27.83 -17.00
CA LEU A 217 -22.52 29.24 -17.22
C LEU A 217 -23.08 29.95 -15.97
N TYR A 218 -23.61 29.20 -15.02
CA TYR A 218 -24.39 29.70 -13.86
C TYR A 218 -23.63 29.62 -12.53
N VAL A 219 -22.43 29.04 -12.53
CA VAL A 219 -21.55 28.91 -11.36
C VAL A 219 -20.47 29.99 -11.33
N GLY A 220 -19.96 30.32 -10.14
CA GLY A 220 -18.91 31.32 -9.95
C GLY A 220 -17.54 30.87 -10.49
N ARG A 221 -16.56 31.80 -10.53
CA ARG A 221 -15.20 31.51 -11.04
C ARG A 221 -14.54 30.37 -10.27
N ALA A 222 -14.51 30.48 -8.95
CA ALA A 222 -13.87 29.50 -8.09
C ALA A 222 -14.54 28.13 -8.19
N GLU A 223 -15.86 28.09 -8.31
CA GLU A 223 -16.64 26.85 -8.40
C GLU A 223 -16.35 26.09 -9.68
N ARG A 224 -16.22 26.81 -10.80
CA ARG A 224 -15.85 26.23 -12.10
C ARG A 224 -14.49 25.57 -12.05
N TRP A 225 -13.47 26.30 -11.59
CA TRP A 225 -12.11 25.78 -11.58
C TRP A 225 -11.96 24.64 -10.57
N VAL A 226 -12.62 24.69 -9.41
CA VAL A 226 -12.64 23.56 -8.46
C VAL A 226 -13.28 22.32 -9.10
N ALA A 227 -14.46 22.45 -9.73
CA ALA A 227 -15.11 21.34 -10.41
C ALA A 227 -14.27 20.80 -11.58
N ALA A 228 -13.68 21.69 -12.39
CA ALA A 228 -12.83 21.31 -13.50
C ALA A 228 -11.57 20.56 -13.04
N VAL A 229 -10.90 21.02 -11.97
CA VAL A 229 -9.74 20.33 -11.39
C VAL A 229 -10.12 18.93 -10.90
N LEU A 230 -11.24 18.80 -10.21
CA LEU A 230 -11.73 17.49 -9.74
C LEU A 230 -12.01 16.54 -10.92
N LEU A 231 -12.63 17.04 -12.00
CA LEU A 231 -12.92 16.26 -13.20
C LEU A 231 -11.66 15.92 -14.02
N MET A 232 -10.69 16.83 -14.12
CA MET A 232 -9.37 16.54 -14.71
C MET A 232 -8.65 15.44 -13.93
N GLY A 233 -8.71 15.48 -12.60
CA GLY A 233 -8.14 14.42 -11.76
C GLY A 233 -8.82 13.06 -11.96
N LEU A 234 -10.15 13.03 -12.17
CA LEU A 234 -10.84 11.81 -12.58
C LEU A 234 -10.39 11.29 -13.96
N GLY A 235 -10.07 12.20 -14.89
CA GLY A 235 -9.47 11.82 -16.17
C GLY A 235 -8.11 11.13 -16.01
N VAL A 236 -7.26 11.62 -15.11
CA VAL A 236 -5.91 11.07 -14.84
C VAL A 236 -5.95 9.82 -13.93
N MET A 237 -7.06 9.57 -13.23
CA MET A 237 -7.19 8.48 -12.25
C MET A 237 -6.83 7.08 -12.77
N PRO A 238 -7.20 6.65 -14.00
CA PRO A 238 -6.78 5.34 -14.49
C PRO A 238 -5.26 5.19 -14.62
N LEU A 239 -4.57 6.23 -15.13
CA LEU A 239 -3.11 6.26 -15.21
C LEU A 239 -2.48 6.19 -13.82
N ALA A 240 -3.02 6.96 -12.87
CA ALA A 240 -2.55 6.98 -11.50
C ALA A 240 -2.71 5.59 -10.85
N ALA A 241 -3.84 4.92 -11.05
CA ALA A 241 -4.10 3.58 -10.56
C ALA A 241 -3.17 2.52 -11.19
N GLY A 242 -2.97 2.59 -12.51
CA GLY A 242 -2.05 1.69 -13.23
C GLY A 242 -0.60 1.86 -12.80
N THR A 243 -0.15 3.12 -12.68
CA THR A 243 1.20 3.47 -12.22
C THR A 243 1.43 3.05 -10.78
N LEU A 244 0.47 3.30 -9.88
CA LEU A 244 0.50 2.83 -8.50
C LEU A 244 0.69 1.31 -8.46
N THR A 245 -0.14 0.58 -9.19
CA THR A 245 -0.09 -0.89 -9.26
C THR A 245 1.27 -1.37 -9.76
N ARG A 246 1.81 -0.77 -10.82
CA ARG A 246 3.12 -1.12 -11.39
C ARG A 246 4.26 -1.07 -10.37
N PHE A 247 4.24 -0.10 -9.45
CA PHE A 247 5.28 0.06 -8.43
C PHE A 247 5.02 -0.75 -7.15
N THR A 248 3.77 -1.14 -6.89
CA THR A 248 3.39 -1.84 -5.66
C THR A 248 3.18 -3.34 -5.83
N VAL A 249 3.01 -3.86 -7.05
CA VAL A 249 2.88 -5.30 -7.27
C VAL A 249 4.14 -6.02 -6.79
N PHE A 250 3.96 -7.12 -6.06
CA PHE A 250 5.04 -7.91 -5.50
C PHE A 250 4.68 -9.38 -5.47
N ALA A 251 3.51 -9.69 -4.89
CA ALA A 251 2.96 -11.04 -4.89
C ALA A 251 2.78 -11.55 -6.32
N GLY A 252 3.19 -12.79 -6.58
CA GLY A 252 3.17 -13.45 -7.88
C GLY A 252 4.30 -13.06 -8.83
N THR A 253 5.21 -12.15 -8.43
CA THR A 253 6.36 -11.77 -9.27
C THR A 253 7.59 -12.63 -8.97
N PRO A 254 8.56 -12.73 -9.91
CA PRO A 254 9.81 -13.42 -9.62
C PRO A 254 10.62 -12.81 -8.46
N ALA A 255 10.38 -11.54 -8.11
CA ALA A 255 10.96 -10.93 -6.91
C ALA A 255 10.47 -11.58 -5.61
N GLU A 256 9.19 -11.98 -5.55
CA GLU A 256 8.66 -12.73 -4.41
C GLU A 256 9.33 -14.09 -4.30
N ASP A 257 9.56 -14.76 -5.43
CA ASP A 257 10.24 -16.06 -5.43
C ASP A 257 11.66 -15.95 -4.87
N VAL A 258 12.45 -14.97 -5.35
CA VAL A 258 13.78 -14.68 -4.80
C VAL A 258 13.72 -14.37 -3.31
N TYR A 259 12.76 -13.54 -2.90
CA TYR A 259 12.59 -13.17 -1.51
C TYR A 259 12.32 -14.39 -0.61
N LEU A 260 11.41 -15.28 -1.01
CA LEU A 260 11.08 -16.48 -0.26
C LEU A 260 12.29 -17.42 -0.18
N LEU A 261 12.97 -17.62 -1.30
CA LEU A 261 14.16 -18.45 -1.39
C LEU A 261 15.29 -17.92 -0.51
N GLU A 262 15.63 -16.63 -0.56
CA GLU A 262 16.69 -16.03 0.28
C GLU A 262 16.42 -16.25 1.78
N ARG A 263 15.17 -16.10 2.23
CA ARG A 263 14.79 -16.34 3.64
C ARG A 263 14.77 -17.81 4.04
N GLY A 264 14.52 -18.72 3.09
CA GLY A 264 14.69 -20.17 3.29
C GLY A 264 13.66 -20.87 4.20
N GLY A 265 12.53 -20.22 4.52
CA GLY A 265 11.45 -20.82 5.31
C GLY A 265 10.58 -21.80 4.52
N LEU A 266 9.65 -22.48 5.21
CA LEU A 266 8.75 -23.50 4.65
C LEU A 266 7.96 -23.07 3.40
N SER A 267 7.70 -21.77 3.23
CA SER A 267 6.95 -21.23 2.08
C SER A 267 7.75 -21.19 0.77
N ALA A 268 9.06 -21.50 0.81
CA ALA A 268 9.96 -21.32 -0.32
C ALA A 268 10.01 -22.52 -1.27
N GLU A 269 9.46 -23.69 -0.92
CA GLU A 269 9.44 -24.86 -1.81
C GLU A 269 8.67 -24.58 -3.11
N GLY A 270 7.50 -23.96 -2.99
CA GLY A 270 6.72 -23.53 -4.15
C GLY A 270 7.44 -22.47 -5.00
N ALA A 271 8.23 -21.59 -4.36
CA ALA A 271 9.06 -20.63 -5.08
C ALA A 271 10.22 -21.33 -5.82
N ALA A 272 10.85 -22.34 -5.19
CA ALA A 272 11.90 -23.14 -5.80
C ALA A 272 11.39 -23.85 -7.06
N ALA A 273 10.22 -24.49 -6.98
CA ALA A 273 9.60 -25.14 -8.13
C ALA A 273 9.32 -24.17 -9.29
N ARG A 274 8.82 -22.96 -8.99
CA ARG A 274 8.59 -21.93 -10.02
C ARG A 274 9.89 -21.43 -10.65
N VAL A 275 10.95 -21.24 -9.86
CA VAL A 275 12.26 -20.84 -10.38
C VAL A 275 12.88 -21.95 -11.23
N ARG A 276 12.80 -23.22 -10.80
CA ARG A 276 13.26 -24.38 -11.59
C ARG A 276 12.54 -24.46 -12.94
N ALA A 277 11.22 -24.31 -12.96
CA ALA A 277 10.46 -24.28 -14.21
C ALA A 277 10.93 -23.14 -15.15
N ARG A 278 11.26 -21.97 -14.59
CA ARG A 278 11.84 -20.86 -15.38
C ARG A 278 13.28 -21.14 -15.82
N ALA A 279 14.07 -21.86 -15.02
CA ALA A 279 15.43 -22.27 -15.36
C ALA A 279 15.43 -23.28 -16.52
N GLU A 280 14.55 -24.29 -16.46
CA GLU A 280 14.32 -25.26 -17.54
C GLU A 280 13.87 -24.57 -18.83
N ALA A 281 12.97 -23.59 -18.72
CA ALA A 281 12.54 -22.76 -19.85
C ALA A 281 13.60 -21.73 -20.31
N ARG A 282 14.77 -21.67 -19.67
CA ARG A 282 15.84 -20.69 -19.93
C ARG A 282 15.40 -19.21 -19.83
N THR A 283 14.44 -18.94 -18.96
CA THR A 283 13.92 -17.59 -18.67
C THR A 283 14.28 -17.09 -17.26
N ALA A 284 14.88 -17.94 -16.42
CA ALA A 284 15.32 -17.55 -15.08
C ALA A 284 16.45 -16.50 -15.14
N ARG A 285 16.34 -15.48 -14.28
CA ARG A 285 17.33 -14.41 -14.16
C ARG A 285 18.41 -14.76 -13.14
N PHE A 286 19.53 -14.03 -13.19
CA PHE A 286 20.69 -14.23 -12.32
C PHE A 286 20.32 -14.35 -10.83
N GLN A 287 19.52 -13.42 -10.31
CA GLN A 287 19.13 -13.41 -8.89
C GLN A 287 18.22 -14.59 -8.53
N GLU A 288 17.43 -15.10 -9.47
CA GLU A 288 16.55 -16.25 -9.26
C GLU A 288 17.38 -17.53 -9.11
N LEU A 289 18.30 -17.77 -10.04
CA LEU A 289 19.21 -18.92 -9.98
C LEU A 289 20.12 -18.86 -8.75
N GLY A 290 20.64 -17.67 -8.43
CA GLY A 290 21.48 -17.49 -7.23
C GLY A 290 20.72 -17.75 -5.93
N ALA A 291 19.46 -17.33 -5.83
CA ALA A 291 18.62 -17.59 -4.67
C ALA A 291 18.18 -19.06 -4.57
N LEU A 292 17.90 -19.71 -5.70
CA LEU A 292 17.58 -21.14 -5.77
C LEU A 292 18.78 -21.99 -5.35
N ALA A 293 19.96 -21.74 -5.91
CA ALA A 293 21.18 -22.46 -5.55
C ALA A 293 21.53 -22.27 -4.07
N TRP A 294 21.34 -21.07 -3.54
CA TRP A 294 21.53 -20.80 -2.11
C TRP A 294 20.52 -21.53 -1.23
N TYR A 295 19.26 -21.58 -1.65
CA TYR A 295 18.23 -22.35 -1.00
C TYR A 295 18.59 -23.84 -0.98
N GLU A 296 18.96 -24.43 -2.11
CA GLU A 296 19.35 -25.84 -2.23
C GLU A 296 20.57 -26.19 -1.37
N ALA A 297 21.61 -25.34 -1.39
CA ALA A 297 22.82 -25.54 -0.60
C ALA A 297 22.52 -25.63 0.91
N ARG A 298 21.58 -24.82 1.40
CA ARG A 298 21.17 -24.85 2.81
C ARG A 298 20.44 -26.11 3.23
N ARG A 299 19.92 -26.89 2.28
CA ARG A 299 19.27 -28.20 2.50
C ARG A 299 20.15 -29.38 2.12
N GLY A 300 21.43 -29.13 1.84
CA GLY A 300 22.39 -30.18 1.48
C GLY A 300 22.20 -30.75 0.08
N LEU A 301 21.36 -30.15 -0.75
CA LEU A 301 21.22 -30.46 -2.18
C LEU A 301 22.38 -29.80 -2.94
N LEU A 302 23.61 -30.24 -2.61
CA LEU A 302 24.83 -29.54 -3.00
C LEU A 302 25.17 -29.71 -4.48
N GLU A 303 24.75 -30.82 -5.09
CA GLU A 303 24.98 -31.08 -6.51
C GLU A 303 24.06 -30.24 -7.40
N GLU A 304 22.79 -30.14 -7.02
CA GLU A 304 21.81 -29.24 -7.61
C GLU A 304 22.27 -27.78 -7.46
N ALA A 305 22.66 -27.40 -6.24
CA ALA A 305 23.18 -26.06 -5.97
C ALA A 305 24.41 -25.75 -6.82
N ARG A 306 25.32 -26.72 -7.02
CA ARG A 306 26.49 -26.54 -7.90
C ARG A 306 26.08 -26.27 -9.34
N ALA A 307 25.08 -26.97 -9.86
CA ALA A 307 24.58 -26.75 -11.22
C ALA A 307 23.97 -25.35 -11.36
N ASP A 308 23.13 -24.94 -10.41
CA ASP A 308 22.45 -23.65 -10.47
C ASP A 308 23.38 -22.46 -10.18
N PHE A 309 24.39 -22.63 -9.32
CA PHE A 309 25.45 -21.62 -9.16
C PHE A 309 26.29 -21.46 -10.41
N LYS A 310 26.59 -22.54 -11.14
CA LYS A 310 27.25 -22.46 -12.45
C LYS A 310 26.38 -21.73 -13.46
N ALA A 311 25.09 -22.03 -13.51
CA ALA A 311 24.14 -21.35 -14.38
C ALA A 311 24.03 -19.85 -14.05
N ALA A 312 23.93 -19.49 -12.77
CA ALA A 312 23.94 -18.09 -12.32
C ALA A 312 25.25 -17.39 -12.72
N SER A 313 26.40 -18.03 -12.51
CA SER A 313 27.71 -17.48 -12.85
C SER A 313 27.91 -17.28 -14.36
N ALA A 314 27.23 -18.08 -15.19
CA ALA A 314 27.20 -17.91 -16.64
C ALA A 314 26.39 -16.67 -17.07
N LEU A 315 25.34 -16.29 -16.32
CA LEU A 315 24.56 -15.07 -16.58
C LEU A 315 25.27 -13.80 -16.10
N LYS A 316 25.94 -13.86 -14.95
CA LYS A 316 26.74 -12.77 -14.40
C LYS A 316 27.94 -13.33 -13.65
N SER A 317 29.12 -13.16 -14.24
CA SER A 317 30.39 -13.52 -13.60
C SER A 317 30.80 -12.44 -12.58
N GLY A 318 31.60 -12.83 -11.59
CA GLY A 318 32.26 -11.88 -10.69
C GLY A 318 31.40 -11.28 -9.58
N ASP A 319 30.16 -11.74 -9.34
CA ASP A 319 29.42 -11.31 -8.15
C ASP A 319 30.01 -11.97 -6.90
N ALA A 320 30.72 -11.18 -6.08
CA ALA A 320 31.45 -11.69 -4.91
C ALA A 320 30.58 -12.50 -3.94
N ARG A 321 29.30 -12.14 -3.78
CA ARG A 321 28.38 -12.86 -2.88
C ARG A 321 28.04 -14.23 -3.44
N MET A 322 27.72 -14.30 -4.73
CA MET A 322 27.43 -15.58 -5.39
C MET A 322 28.65 -16.48 -5.46
N LEU A 323 29.83 -15.92 -5.78
CA LEU A 323 31.09 -16.67 -5.75
C LEU A 323 31.38 -17.25 -4.36
N THR A 324 31.14 -16.47 -3.30
CA THR A 324 31.28 -16.95 -1.91
C THR A 324 30.31 -18.08 -1.60
N ARG A 325 29.01 -17.92 -1.92
CA ARG A 325 28.01 -18.97 -1.68
C ARG A 325 28.29 -20.23 -2.51
N PHE A 326 28.76 -20.07 -3.74
CA PHE A 326 29.16 -21.19 -4.59
C PHE A 326 30.38 -21.93 -4.02
N GLY A 327 31.38 -21.18 -3.52
CA GLY A 327 32.51 -21.75 -2.78
C GLY A 327 32.08 -22.56 -1.56
N ASN A 328 31.06 -22.10 -0.82
CA ASN A 328 30.50 -22.87 0.30
C ASN A 328 29.93 -24.22 -0.18
N ALA A 329 29.17 -24.23 -1.28
CA ALA A 329 28.62 -25.47 -1.84
C ALA A 329 29.73 -26.44 -2.30
N LEU A 330 30.78 -25.94 -2.98
CA LEU A 330 31.93 -26.76 -3.38
C LEU A 330 32.68 -27.33 -2.18
N LEU A 331 32.86 -26.56 -1.11
CA LEU A 331 33.48 -27.08 0.11
C LEU A 331 32.65 -28.21 0.73
N GLY A 332 31.32 -28.08 0.73
CA GLY A 332 30.41 -29.13 1.19
C GLY A 332 30.47 -30.40 0.34
N LEU A 333 30.78 -30.30 -0.95
CA LEU A 333 31.04 -31.43 -1.85
C LEU A 333 32.45 -32.02 -1.70
N GLY A 334 33.31 -31.40 -0.88
CA GLY A 334 34.70 -31.81 -0.70
C GLY A 334 35.68 -31.24 -1.74
N ASP A 335 35.21 -30.39 -2.66
CA ASP A 335 36.06 -29.69 -3.63
C ASP A 335 36.71 -28.46 -2.96
N VAL A 336 37.75 -28.72 -2.18
CA VAL A 336 38.47 -27.72 -1.39
C VAL A 336 39.19 -26.72 -2.28
N ASP A 337 39.87 -27.18 -3.33
CA ASP A 337 40.64 -26.29 -4.21
C ASP A 337 39.72 -25.39 -5.06
N GLY A 338 38.59 -25.93 -5.53
CA GLY A 338 37.53 -25.14 -6.17
C GLY A 338 36.95 -24.08 -5.25
N ALA A 339 36.70 -24.41 -3.97
CA ALA A 339 36.25 -23.45 -2.97
C ALA A 339 37.27 -22.33 -2.74
N VAL A 340 38.56 -22.66 -2.57
CA VAL A 340 39.65 -21.66 -2.42
C VAL A 340 39.72 -20.73 -3.63
N LEU A 341 39.61 -21.28 -4.84
CA LEU A 341 39.59 -20.49 -6.07
C LEU A 341 38.43 -19.49 -6.07
N LEU A 342 37.21 -19.94 -5.78
CA LEU A 342 36.02 -19.10 -5.77
C LEU A 342 36.06 -18.03 -4.68
N TYR A 343 36.51 -18.36 -3.46
CA TYR A 343 36.68 -17.34 -2.42
C TYR A 343 37.76 -16.33 -2.77
N THR A 344 38.86 -16.76 -3.40
CA THR A 344 39.90 -15.84 -3.87
C THR A 344 39.35 -14.90 -4.94
N GLN A 345 38.57 -15.41 -5.90
CA GLN A 345 37.88 -14.59 -6.88
C GLN A 345 36.88 -13.62 -6.24
N ALA A 346 36.12 -14.09 -5.24
CA ALA A 346 35.17 -13.24 -4.50
C ALA A 346 35.88 -12.10 -3.75
N SER A 347 37.00 -12.38 -3.08
CA SER A 347 37.80 -11.37 -2.38
C SER A 347 38.41 -10.32 -3.31
N LYS A 348 38.72 -10.70 -4.56
CA LYS A 348 39.17 -9.76 -5.59
C LYS A 348 38.03 -8.92 -6.17
N ALA A 349 36.86 -9.53 -6.33
CA ALA A 349 35.67 -8.87 -6.86
C ALA A 349 35.10 -7.84 -5.87
N ASP A 350 35.17 -8.12 -4.56
CA ASP A 350 34.84 -7.17 -3.51
C ASP A 350 35.82 -7.31 -2.32
N PRO A 351 36.89 -6.49 -2.30
CA PRO A 351 37.87 -6.50 -1.21
C PRO A 351 37.33 -6.02 0.14
N SER A 352 36.14 -5.41 0.17
CA SER A 352 35.52 -4.92 1.41
C SER A 352 34.65 -5.97 2.10
N MET A 353 34.45 -7.13 1.47
CA MET A 353 33.58 -8.18 1.99
C MET A 353 34.34 -9.14 2.92
N ALA A 354 33.96 -9.19 4.19
CA ALA A 354 34.59 -10.07 5.18
C ALA A 354 34.38 -11.57 4.90
N ALA A 355 33.25 -11.96 4.32
CA ALA A 355 32.84 -13.36 4.18
C ALA A 355 33.83 -14.25 3.39
N PRO A 356 34.33 -13.86 2.20
CA PRO A 356 35.37 -14.62 1.49
C PRO A 356 36.63 -14.85 2.32
N HIS A 357 37.13 -13.83 3.03
CA HIS A 357 38.34 -13.92 3.85
C HIS A 357 38.14 -14.86 5.04
N TYR A 358 36.99 -14.76 5.71
CA TYR A 358 36.65 -15.66 6.81
C TYR A 358 36.58 -17.11 6.32
N ASN A 359 35.90 -17.36 5.19
CA ASN A 359 35.74 -18.70 4.65
C ASN A 359 37.09 -19.29 4.17
N LEU A 360 37.97 -18.49 3.55
CA LEU A 360 39.35 -18.89 3.25
C LEU A 360 40.10 -19.30 4.53
N GLY A 361 40.00 -18.48 5.58
CA GLY A 361 40.60 -18.77 6.87
C GLY A 361 40.16 -20.13 7.43
N GLN A 362 38.86 -20.43 7.36
CA GLN A 362 38.30 -21.71 7.79
C GLN A 362 38.78 -22.88 6.93
N VAL A 363 38.87 -22.70 5.61
CA VAL A 363 39.38 -23.73 4.70
C VAL A 363 40.85 -24.03 4.96
N TYR A 364 41.71 -23.00 5.07
CA TYR A 364 43.14 -23.18 5.35
C TYR A 364 43.37 -23.85 6.71
N ARG A 365 42.59 -23.47 7.74
CA ARG A 365 42.65 -24.12 9.06
C ARG A 365 42.34 -25.61 8.99
N ARG A 366 41.38 -26.01 8.15
CA ARG A 366 41.03 -27.43 7.96
C ARG A 366 42.08 -28.16 7.14
N ARG A 367 42.59 -27.54 6.07
CA ARG A 367 43.66 -28.09 5.22
C ARG A 367 44.93 -28.33 6.03
N ALA A 368 45.31 -27.39 6.89
CA ALA A 368 46.46 -27.49 7.79
C ALA A 368 46.45 -28.81 8.61
N ARG A 369 45.27 -29.23 9.09
CA ARG A 369 45.14 -30.46 9.90
C ARG A 369 45.42 -31.74 9.11
N LEU A 370 45.22 -31.71 7.79
CA LEU A 370 45.42 -32.84 6.88
C LEU A 370 46.85 -32.91 6.30
N LEU A 371 47.63 -31.82 6.40
CA LEU A 371 48.97 -31.74 5.82
C LEU A 371 50.06 -32.20 6.81
N PRO A 372 51.23 -32.67 6.31
CA PRO A 372 52.37 -32.98 7.17
C PRO A 372 52.95 -31.72 7.84
N ASP A 373 53.77 -31.92 8.88
CA ASP A 373 54.31 -30.85 9.75
C ASP A 373 55.06 -29.75 8.98
N ASP A 374 55.72 -30.09 7.87
CA ASP A 374 56.50 -29.18 7.02
C ASP A 374 55.64 -28.15 6.26
N GLN A 375 54.41 -28.51 5.90
CA GLN A 375 53.46 -27.65 5.18
C GLN A 375 52.39 -27.03 6.08
N LEU A 376 52.29 -27.50 7.33
CA LEU A 376 51.34 -27.03 8.33
C LEU A 376 51.46 -25.52 8.58
N GLY A 377 52.67 -25.03 8.85
CA GLY A 377 52.90 -23.64 9.25
C GLY A 377 52.38 -22.65 8.22
N LYS A 378 52.65 -22.92 6.94
CA LYS A 378 52.20 -22.06 5.83
C LYS A 378 50.67 -21.94 5.73
N GLU A 379 49.94 -23.04 5.95
CA GLU A 379 48.47 -23.00 5.93
C GLU A 379 47.89 -22.32 7.18
N LEU A 380 48.52 -22.49 8.35
CA LEU A 380 48.14 -21.77 9.56
C LEU A 380 48.38 -20.26 9.45
N ASP A 381 49.48 -19.84 8.83
CA ASP A 381 49.79 -18.43 8.58
C ASP A 381 48.78 -17.79 7.61
N ARG A 382 48.42 -18.52 6.54
CA ARG A 382 47.35 -18.12 5.61
C ARG A 382 46.02 -18.01 6.31
N SER A 383 45.68 -18.99 7.14
CA SER A 383 44.45 -18.99 7.93
C SER A 383 44.38 -17.76 8.86
N THR A 384 45.44 -17.54 9.63
CA THR A 384 45.54 -16.43 10.60
C THR A 384 45.41 -15.08 9.89
N SER A 385 46.11 -14.91 8.76
CA SER A 385 46.05 -13.68 7.96
C SER A 385 44.65 -13.44 7.38
N ALA A 386 43.99 -14.47 6.86
CA ALA A 386 42.66 -14.36 6.27
C ALA A 386 41.59 -14.07 7.34
N ILE A 387 41.65 -14.72 8.50
CA ILE A 387 40.74 -14.42 9.63
C ILE A 387 40.97 -13.00 10.15
N ALA A 388 42.23 -12.55 10.30
CA ALA A 388 42.54 -11.20 10.73
C ALA A 388 41.97 -10.14 9.77
N GLN A 389 42.08 -10.36 8.45
CA GLN A 389 41.46 -9.49 7.44
C GLN A 389 39.93 -9.48 7.57
N ALA A 390 39.31 -10.64 7.73
CA ALA A 390 37.86 -10.72 7.91
C ALA A 390 37.37 -9.96 9.15
N GLN A 391 38.08 -10.09 10.28
CA GLN A 391 37.77 -9.39 11.53
C GLN A 391 38.00 -7.88 11.45
N ALA A 392 38.99 -7.45 10.66
CA ALA A 392 39.22 -6.03 10.39
C ALA A 392 38.08 -5.41 9.56
N LEU A 393 37.53 -6.17 8.60
CA LEU A 393 36.38 -5.77 7.79
C LEU A 393 35.04 -5.86 8.55
N ASP A 394 34.90 -6.86 9.43
CA ASP A 394 33.73 -7.06 10.28
C ASP A 394 34.13 -7.49 11.70
N SER A 395 34.16 -6.50 12.60
CA SER A 395 34.50 -6.71 14.02
C SER A 395 33.52 -7.63 14.76
N SER A 396 32.31 -7.87 14.23
CA SER A 396 31.36 -8.80 14.85
C SER A 396 31.87 -10.24 14.86
N LEU A 397 32.76 -10.59 13.91
CA LEU A 397 33.37 -11.91 13.79
C LEU A 397 34.32 -12.27 14.95
N LEU A 398 34.77 -11.29 15.73
CA LEU A 398 35.55 -11.54 16.96
C LEU A 398 34.73 -12.29 18.02
N ARG A 399 33.40 -12.16 17.97
CA ARG A 399 32.46 -12.80 18.92
C ARG A 399 31.79 -14.04 18.33
N ARG A 400 32.18 -14.47 17.12
CA ARG A 400 31.57 -15.61 16.45
C ARG A 400 32.27 -16.89 16.90
N ASP A 401 31.52 -17.75 17.59
CA ASP A 401 31.98 -19.09 17.91
C ASP A 401 31.64 -20.06 16.75
N PRO A 402 32.61 -20.78 16.18
CA PRO A 402 32.34 -21.81 15.19
C PRO A 402 31.61 -23.01 15.81
N PRO A 403 30.86 -23.80 15.02
CA PRO A 403 30.21 -25.00 15.52
C PRO A 403 31.26 -26.00 16.07
N PRO A 404 30.85 -26.86 17.03
CA PRO A 404 31.69 -27.93 17.56
C PRO A 404 32.34 -28.80 16.47
N GLU A 405 33.56 -29.27 16.72
CA GLU A 405 34.36 -29.99 15.70
C GLU A 405 33.81 -31.37 15.33
N ASP A 406 33.03 -31.97 16.22
CA ASP A 406 32.30 -33.23 16.03
C ASP A 406 31.08 -33.07 15.11
N ARG A 407 30.56 -31.84 14.94
CA ARG A 407 29.42 -31.54 14.06
C ARG A 407 29.63 -30.26 13.23
N PRO A 408 30.60 -30.26 12.29
CA PRO A 408 30.92 -29.08 11.49
C PRO A 408 29.91 -28.91 10.34
N LEU A 409 28.68 -28.50 10.66
CA LEU A 409 27.64 -28.20 9.69
C LEU A 409 28.04 -27.03 8.81
N LEU A 410 27.95 -27.21 7.49
CA LEU A 410 28.36 -26.22 6.48
C LEU A 410 27.77 -24.83 6.76
N ASN A 411 26.45 -24.79 7.01
CA ASN A 411 25.66 -23.60 7.28
C ASN A 411 26.11 -22.81 8.53
N LEU A 412 26.59 -23.51 9.56
CA LEU A 412 27.05 -22.87 10.79
C LEU A 412 28.54 -22.52 10.74
N LEU A 413 29.31 -23.31 10.00
CA LEU A 413 30.77 -23.16 9.90
C LEU A 413 31.20 -21.93 9.09
N LEU A 414 30.49 -21.67 7.99
CA LEU A 414 30.86 -20.67 6.99
C LEU A 414 29.94 -19.45 7.03
N LEU A 415 30.43 -18.34 6.50
CA LEU A 415 29.62 -17.16 6.24
C LEU A 415 29.01 -17.25 4.84
N ALA A 416 27.74 -16.87 4.74
CA ALA A 416 27.03 -16.71 3.48
C ALA A 416 26.48 -15.28 3.41
N PRO A 417 27.03 -14.40 2.55
CA PRO A 417 26.59 -13.03 2.48
C PRO A 417 25.15 -12.94 1.96
N THR A 418 24.33 -12.05 2.53
CA THR A 418 22.93 -11.83 2.11
C THR A 418 22.83 -10.94 0.86
N VAL A 419 21.82 -11.17 0.02
CA VAL A 419 21.54 -10.28 -1.13
C VAL A 419 20.53 -9.20 -0.71
N PRO A 420 20.88 -7.90 -0.79
CA PRO A 420 19.99 -6.83 -0.36
C PRO A 420 18.78 -6.69 -1.31
N GLU A 421 17.65 -6.23 -0.76
CA GLU A 421 16.37 -6.08 -1.47
C GLU A 421 16.49 -5.37 -2.82
N ARG A 422 17.29 -4.29 -2.86
CA ARG A 422 17.49 -3.46 -4.05
C ARG A 422 18.03 -4.22 -5.27
N ASP A 423 18.79 -5.31 -5.06
CA ASP A 423 19.50 -6.01 -6.12
C ASP A 423 18.58 -6.97 -6.91
N TRP A 424 17.46 -7.38 -6.32
CA TRP A 424 16.44 -8.23 -6.96
C TRP A 424 15.09 -7.53 -7.09
N MET A 425 14.91 -6.33 -6.55
CA MET A 425 13.62 -5.63 -6.64
C MET A 425 13.22 -5.26 -8.08
N GLY A 426 14.19 -5.11 -9.00
CA GLY A 426 13.91 -4.94 -10.42
C GLY A 426 13.17 -6.13 -11.05
N LEU A 427 13.13 -7.29 -10.38
CA LEU A 427 12.36 -8.44 -10.81
C LEU A 427 10.85 -8.28 -10.56
N ALA A 428 10.44 -7.33 -9.72
CA ALA A 428 9.04 -7.03 -9.41
C ALA A 428 8.43 -6.17 -10.53
N ASP A 429 8.26 -6.78 -11.70
CA ASP A 429 7.65 -6.14 -12.86
C ASP A 429 6.13 -6.21 -12.77
N GLY A 430 5.49 -5.07 -12.44
CA GLY A 430 4.04 -4.92 -12.42
C GLY A 430 3.47 -4.24 -13.67
N THR A 431 4.18 -4.22 -14.79
CA THR A 431 3.74 -3.52 -16.01
C THR A 431 2.42 -4.07 -16.55
N GLN A 432 2.27 -5.39 -16.63
CA GLN A 432 1.04 -6.02 -17.12
C GLN A 432 -0.13 -5.79 -16.17
N GLU A 433 0.08 -5.97 -14.87
CA GLU A 433 -0.92 -5.74 -13.82
C GLU A 433 -1.36 -4.28 -13.81
N GLY A 434 -0.40 -3.36 -13.95
CA GLY A 434 -0.65 -1.92 -14.08
C GLY A 434 -1.54 -1.60 -15.28
N ALA A 435 -1.22 -2.15 -16.46
CA ALA A 435 -2.05 -1.97 -17.66
C ALA A 435 -3.46 -2.56 -17.50
N ARG A 436 -3.59 -3.72 -16.82
CA ARG A 436 -4.90 -4.33 -16.52
C ARG A 436 -5.74 -3.43 -15.60
N VAL A 437 -5.15 -2.92 -14.52
CA VAL A 437 -5.83 -2.02 -13.56
C VAL A 437 -6.21 -0.71 -14.24
N GLU A 438 -5.30 -0.11 -15.01
CA GLU A 438 -5.56 1.08 -15.81
C GLU A 438 -6.78 0.88 -16.73
N GLY A 439 -6.80 -0.22 -17.48
CA GLY A 439 -7.92 -0.55 -18.37
C GLY A 439 -9.23 -0.81 -17.62
N GLN A 440 -9.19 -1.46 -16.45
CA GLN A 440 -10.38 -1.69 -15.61
C GLN A 440 -10.96 -0.40 -15.05
N VAL A 441 -10.11 0.46 -14.47
CA VAL A 441 -10.52 1.77 -13.93
C VAL A 441 -11.03 2.67 -15.06
N GLY A 442 -10.35 2.67 -16.22
CA GLY A 442 -10.79 3.39 -17.41
C GLY A 442 -12.19 2.98 -17.87
N ARG A 443 -12.48 1.67 -17.92
CA ARG A 443 -13.82 1.17 -18.28
C ARG A 443 -14.90 1.54 -17.26
N TRP A 444 -14.57 1.61 -15.97
CA TRP A 444 -15.52 2.03 -14.94
C TRP A 444 -15.84 3.53 -15.03
N LEU A 445 -14.81 4.35 -15.27
CA LEU A 445 -14.95 5.80 -15.33
C LEU A 445 -15.55 6.29 -16.66
N SER A 446 -15.18 5.68 -17.78
CA SER A 446 -15.62 6.12 -19.11
C SER A 446 -15.47 4.98 -20.15
N PRO A 447 -16.42 4.03 -20.21
CA PRO A 447 -16.38 2.94 -21.18
C PRO A 447 -16.44 3.41 -22.65
N LEU A 448 -16.94 4.63 -22.90
CA LEU A 448 -17.04 5.21 -24.25
C LEU A 448 -15.74 5.85 -24.76
N LEU A 449 -14.77 6.11 -23.88
CA LEU A 449 -13.51 6.75 -24.26
C LEU A 449 -12.42 5.70 -24.47
N PRO A 450 -11.50 5.91 -25.43
CA PRO A 450 -10.37 5.01 -25.64
C PRO A 450 -9.52 4.94 -24.37
N ALA A 451 -9.01 3.75 -24.05
CA ALA A 451 -8.05 3.58 -22.96
C ALA A 451 -6.72 4.29 -23.28
N GLY A 452 -5.94 4.57 -22.23
CA GLY A 452 -4.63 5.19 -22.35
C GLY A 452 -4.64 6.73 -22.38
N PRO A 453 -3.49 7.36 -22.74
CA PRO A 453 -3.25 8.79 -22.58
C PRO A 453 -4.22 9.69 -23.35
N VAL A 454 -4.74 9.20 -24.49
CA VAL A 454 -5.71 9.94 -25.30
C VAL A 454 -7.03 10.11 -24.56
N GLY A 455 -7.58 9.07 -23.95
CA GLY A 455 -8.85 9.16 -23.21
C GLY A 455 -8.79 10.11 -22.02
N TRP A 456 -7.68 10.08 -21.28
CA TRP A 456 -7.46 10.98 -20.13
C TRP A 456 -7.21 12.41 -20.59
N GLY A 457 -6.44 12.60 -21.66
CA GLY A 457 -6.21 13.91 -22.27
C GLY A 457 -7.51 14.55 -22.74
N LEU A 458 -8.40 13.76 -23.35
CA LEU A 458 -9.71 14.23 -23.78
C LEU A 458 -10.61 14.63 -22.61
N THR A 459 -10.67 13.84 -21.53
CA THR A 459 -11.46 14.20 -20.35
C THR A 459 -10.94 15.46 -19.66
N ALA A 460 -9.62 15.57 -19.50
CA ALA A 460 -9.03 16.76 -18.93
C ALA A 460 -9.25 17.99 -19.82
N GLY A 461 -9.06 17.84 -21.14
CA GLY A 461 -9.31 18.88 -22.14
C GLY A 461 -10.76 19.35 -22.17
N LEU A 462 -11.73 18.43 -22.13
CA LEU A 462 -13.16 18.76 -22.08
C LEU A 462 -13.53 19.49 -20.78
N ALA A 463 -13.04 19.03 -19.63
CA ALA A 463 -13.27 19.72 -18.35
C ALA A 463 -12.73 21.16 -18.36
N ALA A 464 -11.52 21.34 -18.89
CA ALA A 464 -10.89 22.65 -19.03
C ALA A 464 -11.66 23.54 -20.03
N LEU A 465 -12.04 22.99 -21.18
CA LEU A 465 -12.79 23.71 -22.21
C LEU A 465 -14.15 24.16 -21.68
N VAL A 466 -14.87 23.31 -20.95
CA VAL A 466 -16.15 23.66 -20.30
C VAL A 466 -15.96 24.81 -19.29
N ALA A 467 -14.87 24.78 -18.50
CA ALA A 467 -14.57 25.85 -17.55
C ALA A 467 -14.22 27.18 -18.23
N VAL A 468 -13.42 27.13 -19.30
CA VAL A 468 -13.02 28.31 -20.11
C VAL A 468 -14.23 28.88 -20.85
N PHE A 469 -15.05 28.02 -21.47
CA PHE A 469 -16.30 28.43 -22.10
C PHE A 469 -17.22 29.13 -21.09
N GLY A 470 -17.36 28.56 -19.88
CA GLY A 470 -18.08 29.21 -18.78
C GLY A 470 -17.53 30.58 -18.38
N GLU A 471 -16.24 30.85 -18.57
CA GLU A 471 -15.60 32.16 -18.34
C GLU A 471 -15.91 33.16 -19.45
N ALA A 472 -15.65 32.76 -20.70
CA ALA A 472 -15.86 33.60 -21.88
C ALA A 472 -17.34 33.99 -22.04
N SER A 473 -18.24 33.07 -21.72
CA SER A 473 -19.67 33.26 -21.84
C SER A 473 -20.31 34.09 -20.72
N ARG A 474 -19.55 34.63 -19.76
CA ARG A 474 -20.11 35.61 -18.79
C ARG A 474 -20.60 36.90 -19.43
N ARG A 475 -20.16 37.19 -20.66
CA ARG A 475 -20.70 38.27 -21.50
C ARG A 475 -22.05 37.92 -22.12
N MET A 476 -22.46 36.66 -22.09
CA MET A 476 -23.78 36.24 -22.57
C MET A 476 -24.88 36.59 -21.56
N LYS A 477 -26.08 36.83 -22.07
CA LYS A 477 -27.29 37.17 -21.30
C LYS A 477 -27.89 35.94 -20.58
N ALA A 478 -27.06 35.13 -19.92
CA ALA A 478 -27.49 33.96 -19.15
C ALA A 478 -28.22 34.40 -17.87
N SER A 479 -29.24 33.66 -17.46
CA SER A 479 -29.99 33.98 -16.25
C SER A 479 -29.15 33.77 -14.99
N ARG A 480 -29.45 34.54 -13.94
CA ARG A 480 -28.80 34.41 -12.63
C ARG A 480 -29.84 34.24 -11.52
N GLY A 481 -29.39 33.79 -10.36
CA GLY A 481 -30.24 33.78 -9.17
C GLY A 481 -30.34 35.15 -8.51
N CYS A 482 -31.54 35.59 -8.18
CA CYS A 482 -31.73 36.75 -7.32
C CYS A 482 -31.16 36.48 -5.92
N GLU A 483 -30.33 37.38 -5.39
CA GLU A 483 -29.68 37.23 -4.08
C GLU A 483 -30.67 37.16 -2.89
N ARG A 484 -31.89 37.69 -3.06
CA ARG A 484 -32.92 37.69 -2.01
C ARG A 484 -33.88 36.51 -2.13
N CYS A 485 -34.68 36.46 -3.20
CA CYS A 485 -35.75 35.47 -3.33
C CYS A 485 -35.36 34.25 -4.17
N GLY A 486 -34.17 34.24 -4.79
CA GLY A 486 -33.69 33.13 -5.61
C GLY A 486 -34.32 33.01 -7.01
N ASN A 487 -35.31 33.84 -7.37
CA ASN A 487 -35.92 33.75 -8.70
C ASN A 487 -34.92 34.09 -9.81
N ALA A 488 -35.15 33.55 -11.01
CA ALA A 488 -34.30 33.82 -12.17
C ALA A 488 -34.35 35.30 -12.55
N VAL A 489 -33.18 35.93 -12.62
CA VAL A 489 -32.93 37.26 -13.17
C VAL A 489 -32.59 37.06 -14.63
N CYS A 490 -33.55 37.32 -15.53
CA CYS A 490 -33.41 37.04 -16.96
C CYS A 490 -33.74 38.29 -17.79
N LEU A 491 -32.75 38.80 -18.52
CA LEU A 491 -32.88 39.94 -19.45
C LEU A 491 -33.83 39.67 -20.62
N ARG A 492 -34.10 38.40 -20.94
CA ARG A 492 -35.05 38.02 -22.01
C ARG A 492 -36.50 38.15 -21.55
N CYS A 493 -36.76 37.95 -20.26
CA CYS A 493 -38.09 38.04 -19.66
C CYS A 493 -38.42 39.46 -19.23
N ASP A 494 -37.43 40.20 -18.74
CA ASP A 494 -37.59 41.55 -18.22
C ASP A 494 -36.42 42.41 -18.73
N LYS A 495 -36.74 43.31 -19.67
CA LYS A 495 -35.76 44.17 -20.34
C LYS A 495 -35.32 45.34 -19.47
N ASP A 496 -36.03 45.63 -18.39
CA ASP A 496 -35.75 46.76 -17.49
C ASP A 496 -34.64 46.42 -16.49
N LEU A 497 -34.18 45.16 -16.47
CA LEU A 497 -33.06 44.71 -15.66
C LEU A 497 -31.73 45.14 -16.27
N SER A 498 -30.81 45.62 -15.42
CA SER A 498 -29.42 45.87 -15.81
C SER A 498 -28.69 44.56 -16.10
N VAL A 499 -27.78 44.56 -17.08
CA VAL A 499 -26.89 43.43 -17.35
C VAL A 499 -26.07 43.11 -16.09
N GLY A 500 -26.28 41.92 -15.52
CA GLY A 500 -25.61 41.51 -14.29
C GLY A 500 -26.26 41.99 -12.98
N GLY A 501 -27.52 42.47 -13.02
CA GLY A 501 -28.25 42.86 -11.81
C GLY A 501 -28.38 41.73 -10.78
N ALA A 502 -28.20 42.06 -9.50
CA ALA A 502 -28.26 41.11 -8.37
C ALA A 502 -29.69 40.73 -7.94
N MET A 503 -30.69 41.50 -8.37
CA MET A 503 -32.09 41.36 -7.96
C MET A 503 -33.01 41.15 -9.16
N CYS A 504 -34.07 40.35 -8.98
CA CYS A 504 -35.14 40.24 -9.97
C CYS A 504 -36.03 41.49 -9.93
N GLY A 505 -36.81 41.75 -11.00
CA GLY A 505 -37.63 42.96 -11.11
C GLY A 505 -38.54 43.17 -9.90
N GLN A 506 -39.20 42.11 -9.42
CA GLN A 506 -40.03 42.15 -8.20
C GLN A 506 -39.26 42.61 -6.96
N CYS A 507 -38.03 42.13 -6.76
CA CYS A 507 -37.20 42.53 -5.63
C CYS A 507 -36.70 43.97 -5.79
N VAL A 508 -36.37 44.40 -7.02
CA VAL A 508 -35.99 45.79 -7.30
C VAL A 508 -37.15 46.73 -6.95
N HIS A 509 -38.38 46.43 -7.39
CA HIS A 509 -39.54 47.25 -7.06
C HIS A 509 -39.81 47.31 -5.55
N VAL A 510 -39.75 46.19 -4.85
CA VAL A 510 -40.04 46.14 -3.40
C VAL A 510 -38.96 46.82 -2.55
N TYR A 511 -37.68 46.63 -2.86
CA TYR A 511 -36.59 47.05 -1.98
C TYR A 511 -35.87 48.32 -2.44
N ALA A 512 -35.83 48.62 -3.74
CA ALA A 512 -35.23 49.85 -4.27
C ALA A 512 -36.26 50.99 -4.41
N ARG A 513 -37.52 50.68 -4.76
CA ARG A 513 -38.62 51.68 -4.92
C ARG A 513 -39.64 51.61 -3.76
N LYS A 514 -39.14 51.66 -2.52
CA LYS A 514 -39.93 51.42 -1.28
C LYS A 514 -41.19 52.29 -1.12
N SER A 515 -41.21 53.50 -1.66
CA SER A 515 -42.32 54.47 -1.54
C SER A 515 -43.47 54.22 -2.51
N GLN A 516 -43.27 53.43 -3.57
CA GLN A 516 -44.23 53.25 -4.66
C GLN A 516 -45.02 51.93 -4.58
N VAL A 517 -44.72 51.07 -3.59
CA VAL A 517 -45.31 49.72 -3.48
C VAL A 517 -46.16 49.59 -2.21
N PRO A 518 -47.44 49.17 -2.32
CA PRO A 518 -48.31 48.99 -1.15
C PRO A 518 -47.72 48.03 -0.12
N LYS A 519 -48.01 48.23 1.17
CA LYS A 519 -47.47 47.43 2.29
C LYS A 519 -47.71 45.93 2.13
N GLU A 520 -48.88 45.54 1.62
CA GLU A 520 -49.28 44.13 1.42
C GLU A 520 -48.33 43.39 0.47
N PHE A 521 -48.01 43.97 -0.69
CA PHE A 521 -47.09 43.38 -1.66
C PHE A 521 -45.66 43.27 -1.09
N ARG A 522 -45.23 44.25 -0.27
CA ARG A 522 -43.93 44.19 0.41
C ARG A 522 -43.88 43.06 1.43
N SER A 523 -44.92 42.91 2.25
CA SER A 523 -45.01 41.82 3.24
C SER A 523 -45.01 40.44 2.57
N ARG A 524 -45.81 40.25 1.51
CA ARG A 524 -45.84 38.99 0.74
C ARG A 524 -44.47 38.65 0.15
N LYS A 525 -43.77 39.65 -0.41
CA LYS A 525 -42.44 39.43 -0.99
C LYS A 525 -41.38 39.16 0.08
N GLN A 526 -41.45 39.82 1.23
CA GLN A 526 -40.58 39.53 2.37
C GLN A 526 -40.78 38.08 2.84
N GLY A 527 -42.01 37.61 2.98
CA GLY A 527 -42.29 36.21 3.33
C GLY A 527 -41.80 35.18 2.29
N GLU A 528 -41.73 35.54 1.00
CA GLU A 528 -41.07 34.71 -0.03
C GLU A 528 -39.55 34.67 0.17
N VAL A 529 -38.92 35.81 0.46
CA VAL A 529 -37.48 35.92 0.75
C VAL A 529 -37.13 35.12 2.01
N ASP A 530 -37.88 35.27 3.09
CA ASP A 530 -37.64 34.57 4.36
C ASP A 530 -37.75 33.06 4.18
N ARG A 531 -38.77 32.58 3.46
CA ARG A 531 -38.90 31.15 3.12
C ARG A 531 -37.72 30.65 2.28
N HIS A 532 -37.28 31.42 1.28
CA HIS A 532 -36.14 31.03 0.44
C HIS A 532 -34.83 30.98 1.23
N GLN A 533 -34.57 31.96 2.09
CA GLN A 533 -33.39 32.01 2.94
C GLN A 533 -33.40 30.89 3.99
N ALA A 534 -34.55 30.66 4.65
CA ALA A 534 -34.71 29.56 5.60
C ALA A 534 -34.56 28.19 4.93
N TRP A 535 -35.09 28.01 3.72
CA TRP A 535 -34.89 26.79 2.94
C TRP A 535 -33.42 26.58 2.58
N THR A 536 -32.75 27.61 2.06
CA THR A 536 -31.34 27.55 1.69
C THR A 536 -30.44 27.23 2.90
N LYS A 537 -30.71 27.84 4.05
CA LYS A 537 -30.01 27.51 5.31
C LYS A 537 -30.22 26.04 5.71
N ARG A 538 -31.46 25.54 5.66
CA ARG A 538 -31.77 24.14 5.99
C ARG A 538 -31.09 23.15 5.04
N VAL A 539 -31.17 23.40 3.73
CA VAL A 539 -30.55 22.53 2.72
C VAL A 539 -29.03 22.52 2.85
N THR A 540 -28.40 23.68 3.03
CA THR A 540 -26.93 23.73 3.19
C THR A 540 -26.45 23.04 4.46
N TYR A 541 -27.21 23.10 5.58
CA TYR A 541 -26.93 22.27 6.75
C TYR A 541 -27.11 20.78 6.46
N ALA A 542 -28.22 20.39 5.85
CA ALA A 542 -28.49 18.98 5.53
C ALA A 542 -27.40 18.38 4.63
N LEU A 543 -26.94 19.14 3.64
CA LEU A 543 -25.81 18.76 2.80
C LEU A 543 -24.51 18.64 3.62
N GLY A 544 -24.23 19.60 4.49
CA GLY A 544 -23.06 19.57 5.37
C GLY A 544 -23.07 18.43 6.39
N THR A 545 -24.25 17.98 6.83
CA THR A 545 -24.40 16.82 7.73
C THR A 545 -24.23 15.49 7.02
N LEU A 546 -24.62 15.39 5.74
CA LEU A 546 -24.48 14.17 4.94
C LEU A 546 -23.05 13.99 4.45
N VAL A 547 -22.48 15.04 3.85
CA VAL A 547 -21.10 15.05 3.35
C VAL A 547 -20.45 16.32 3.89
N SER A 548 -19.51 16.16 4.82
CA SER A 548 -18.78 17.30 5.39
C SER A 548 -18.12 18.08 4.26
N GLY A 549 -18.33 19.41 4.22
CA GLY A 549 -17.84 20.26 3.13
C GLY A 549 -18.86 20.56 2.02
N ALA A 550 -19.83 19.68 1.75
CA ALA A 550 -20.87 19.92 0.72
C ALA A 550 -21.71 21.17 1.01
N GLY A 551 -21.99 21.44 2.29
CA GLY A 551 -22.67 22.68 2.71
C GLY A 551 -21.89 23.95 2.34
N HIS A 552 -20.55 23.94 2.43
CA HIS A 552 -19.69 25.09 2.08
C HIS A 552 -19.67 25.33 0.57
N VAL A 553 -19.65 24.25 -0.24
CA VAL A 553 -19.85 24.37 -1.69
C VAL A 553 -21.21 24.99 -1.99
N GLY A 554 -22.25 24.56 -1.26
CA GLY A 554 -23.60 25.10 -1.33
C GLY A 554 -23.66 26.61 -1.07
N THR A 555 -22.93 27.11 -0.06
CA THR A 555 -22.87 28.54 0.29
C THR A 555 -21.92 29.38 -0.58
N GLY A 556 -21.20 28.78 -1.53
CA GLY A 556 -20.30 29.51 -2.44
C GLY A 556 -18.85 29.60 -1.96
N LEU A 557 -18.42 28.73 -1.05
CA LEU A 557 -17.03 28.55 -0.60
C LEU A 557 -16.45 27.24 -1.17
N PRO A 558 -16.28 27.11 -2.51
CA PRO A 558 -15.99 25.82 -3.15
C PRO A 558 -14.65 25.23 -2.76
N VAL A 559 -13.61 26.04 -2.57
CA VAL A 559 -12.27 25.56 -2.21
C VAL A 559 -12.28 24.93 -0.81
N ARG A 560 -12.77 25.66 0.20
CA ARG A 560 -12.92 25.14 1.57
C ARG A 560 -13.83 23.92 1.59
N GLY A 561 -14.95 23.97 0.86
CA GLY A 561 -15.89 22.85 0.77
C GLY A 561 -15.30 21.59 0.14
N ALA A 562 -14.55 21.72 -0.95
CA ALA A 562 -13.88 20.60 -1.60
C ALA A 562 -12.78 19.98 -0.72
N LEU A 563 -11.99 20.80 -0.02
CA LEU A 563 -10.98 20.31 0.93
C LEU A 563 -11.62 19.50 2.07
N TYR A 564 -12.68 20.02 2.69
CA TYR A 564 -13.39 19.28 3.73
C TYR A 564 -14.04 18.00 3.20
N ALA A 565 -14.64 18.05 2.00
CA ALA A 565 -15.23 16.88 1.35
C ALA A 565 -14.19 15.81 1.03
N PHE A 566 -12.97 16.21 0.64
CA PHE A 566 -11.87 15.28 0.40
C PHE A 566 -11.43 14.58 1.69
N VAL A 567 -11.16 15.32 2.76
CA VAL A 567 -10.72 14.71 4.03
C VAL A 567 -11.82 13.81 4.62
N PHE A 568 -13.08 14.24 4.53
CA PHE A 568 -14.23 13.41 4.92
C PHE A 568 -14.32 12.14 4.07
N SER A 569 -14.26 12.26 2.75
CA SER A 569 -14.34 11.10 1.85
C SER A 569 -13.16 10.15 2.04
N PHE A 570 -11.97 10.66 2.36
CA PHE A 570 -10.80 9.85 2.69
C PHE A 570 -11.01 9.06 3.99
N ALA A 571 -11.49 9.71 5.05
CA ALA A 571 -11.79 9.03 6.31
C ALA A 571 -12.90 7.97 6.13
N VAL A 572 -13.97 8.30 5.39
CA VAL A 572 -15.03 7.32 5.07
C VAL A 572 -14.48 6.17 4.24
N ALA A 573 -13.68 6.45 3.20
CA ALA A 573 -13.04 5.41 2.39
C ALA A 573 -12.15 4.51 3.25
N ALA A 574 -11.40 5.06 4.21
CA ALA A 574 -10.53 4.29 5.11
C ALA A 574 -11.34 3.36 6.03
N LEU A 575 -12.54 3.78 6.45
CA LEU A 575 -13.47 2.95 7.22
C LEU A 575 -14.11 1.85 6.36
N VAL A 576 -14.53 2.18 5.13
CA VAL A 576 -15.16 1.22 4.21
C VAL A 576 -14.15 0.18 3.71
N LEU A 577 -12.95 0.62 3.33
CA LEU A 577 -11.86 -0.22 2.81
C LEU A 577 -10.86 -0.64 3.92
N HIS A 578 -11.33 -0.78 5.16
CA HIS A 578 -10.48 -1.10 6.31
C HIS A 578 -9.73 -2.44 6.18
N ARG A 579 -10.25 -3.38 5.38
CA ARG A 579 -9.61 -4.68 5.08
C ARG A 579 -8.52 -4.61 4.01
N GLY A 580 -8.27 -3.42 3.46
CA GLY A 580 -7.40 -3.26 2.29
C GLY A 580 -8.01 -3.81 1.01
N LEU A 581 -7.40 -3.43 -0.12
CA LEU A 581 -7.66 -4.03 -1.43
C LEU A 581 -6.70 -5.19 -1.70
N VAL A 582 -5.46 -5.07 -1.22
CA VAL A 582 -4.42 -6.07 -1.41
C VAL A 582 -4.20 -6.82 -0.10
N ARG A 583 -4.30 -8.15 -0.14
CA ARG A 583 -4.12 -8.99 1.04
C ARG A 583 -2.65 -9.09 1.41
N THR A 584 -2.37 -8.97 2.70
CA THR A 584 -1.06 -9.30 3.30
C THR A 584 -1.00 -10.79 3.68
N PRO A 585 0.19 -11.42 3.72
CA PRO A 585 0.31 -12.89 3.83
C PRO A 585 -0.30 -13.52 5.10
N TYR A 586 -0.20 -12.85 6.25
CA TYR A 586 -0.61 -13.39 7.55
C TYR A 586 -1.59 -12.47 8.31
N GLY A 587 -2.31 -11.64 7.58
CA GLY A 587 -3.27 -10.68 8.11
C GLY A 587 -2.67 -9.29 8.33
N ASP A 588 -3.58 -8.31 8.34
CA ASP A 588 -3.21 -6.91 8.44
C ASP A 588 -2.75 -6.53 9.84
N ALA A 589 -2.10 -5.36 9.93
CA ALA A 589 -1.90 -4.68 11.19
C ALA A 589 -3.24 -4.55 11.95
N PRO A 590 -3.21 -4.54 13.29
CA PRO A 590 -4.43 -4.49 14.09
C PRO A 590 -5.42 -3.41 13.63
N LEU A 591 -6.70 -3.77 13.53
CA LEU A 591 -7.74 -2.95 12.91
C LEU A 591 -7.85 -1.55 13.52
N TYR A 592 -7.59 -1.42 14.83
CA TYR A 592 -7.61 -0.15 15.54
C TYR A 592 -6.60 0.87 14.98
N LEU A 593 -5.50 0.42 14.37
CA LEU A 593 -4.51 1.30 13.73
C LEU A 593 -5.03 2.00 12.48
N LYS A 594 -6.03 1.40 11.82
CA LYS A 594 -6.71 2.01 10.67
C LYS A 594 -7.93 2.82 11.12
N LEU A 595 -8.76 2.24 11.99
CA LEU A 595 -10.06 2.84 12.37
C LEU A 595 -9.96 4.02 13.32
N VAL A 596 -9.09 4.00 14.33
CA VAL A 596 -9.01 5.08 15.33
C VAL A 596 -8.56 6.40 14.68
N PRO A 597 -7.49 6.44 13.85
CA PRO A 597 -7.13 7.66 13.14
C PRO A 597 -8.24 8.15 12.19
N ALA A 598 -8.85 7.25 11.41
CA ALA A 598 -9.91 7.61 10.48
C ALA A 598 -11.15 8.18 11.21
N GLY A 599 -11.59 7.55 12.30
CA GLY A 599 -12.69 8.02 13.13
C GLY A 599 -12.40 9.36 13.81
N THR A 600 -11.17 9.54 14.28
CA THR A 600 -10.71 10.81 14.89
C THR A 600 -10.75 11.94 13.87
N VAL A 601 -10.18 11.73 12.68
CA VAL A 601 -10.23 12.70 11.57
C VAL A 601 -11.68 13.02 11.20
N LEU A 602 -12.53 12.01 11.06
CA LEU A 602 -13.95 12.18 10.74
C LEU A 602 -14.66 13.06 11.78
N PHE A 603 -14.45 12.79 13.06
CA PHE A 603 -15.02 13.56 14.16
C PHE A 603 -14.60 15.04 14.12
N PHE A 604 -13.31 15.33 13.99
CA PHE A 604 -12.81 16.70 13.96
C PHE A 604 -13.24 17.46 12.70
N VAL A 605 -13.19 16.82 11.52
CA VAL A 605 -13.65 17.44 10.26
C VAL A 605 -15.15 17.77 10.34
N TYR A 606 -15.95 16.86 10.89
CA TYR A 606 -17.39 17.08 11.06
C TYR A 606 -17.66 18.28 11.99
N LEU A 607 -16.97 18.38 13.12
CA LEU A 607 -17.12 19.51 14.04
C LEU A 607 -16.67 20.84 13.42
N LEU A 608 -15.50 20.86 12.77
CA LEU A 608 -14.96 22.06 12.14
C LEU A 608 -15.87 22.56 11.01
N THR A 609 -16.43 21.66 10.21
CA THR A 609 -17.31 22.02 9.10
C THR A 609 -18.64 22.58 9.59
N LEU A 610 -19.30 21.96 10.58
CA LEU A 610 -20.54 22.49 11.13
C LEU A 610 -20.35 23.83 11.83
N ARG A 611 -19.24 24.00 12.57
CA ARG A 611 -18.88 25.28 13.20
C ARG A 611 -18.62 26.37 12.14
N GLY A 612 -17.89 26.05 11.08
CA GLY A 612 -17.61 26.96 9.97
C GLY A 612 -18.89 27.43 9.28
N LEU A 613 -19.81 26.49 9.00
CA LEU A 613 -21.10 26.80 8.38
C LEU A 613 -21.98 27.69 9.28
N ARG A 614 -22.01 27.42 10.59
CA ARG A 614 -22.70 28.26 11.59
C ARG A 614 -22.19 29.69 11.61
N ARG A 615 -20.87 29.88 11.66
CA ARG A 615 -20.24 31.21 11.66
C ARG A 615 -20.57 31.97 10.38
N HIS A 616 -20.46 31.31 9.22
CA HIS A 616 -20.73 31.94 7.94
C HIS A 616 -22.18 32.42 7.82
N GLN A 617 -23.14 31.63 8.32
CA GLN A 617 -24.55 32.04 8.32
C GLN A 617 -24.88 33.16 9.31
N ARG A 618 -24.04 33.37 10.34
CA ARG A 618 -24.15 34.50 11.27
C ARG A 618 -23.42 35.76 10.76
N GLY A 619 -22.69 35.66 9.66
CA GLY A 619 -21.86 36.76 9.14
C GLY A 619 -20.54 36.95 9.92
N GLU A 620 -20.12 35.95 10.69
CA GLU A 620 -18.92 36.00 11.55
C GLU A 620 -17.64 35.47 10.84
N ALA A 621 -17.69 35.19 9.53
CA ALA A 621 -16.73 34.31 8.83
C ALA A 621 -15.89 34.97 7.75
#